data_AF-A0A842V042-F1
#
_entry.id   AF-A0A842V042-F1
#
_cell.length_a   1.000
_cell.length_b   1.000
_cell.length_c   1.000
_cell.angle_alpha   90.00
_cell.angle_beta   90.00
_cell.angle_gamma   90.00
#
_symmetry.space_group_name_H-M   'P 1'
#
loop_
_entity.id
_entity.type
_entity.pdbx_description
1 polymer ?
#
loop_
_entity_poly.entity_id
_entity_poly.type
_entity_poly.pdbx_seq_one_letter_code
_entity_poly.pdbx_strand_id
1 'polypeptide(L)' 'MIITVGSTNPSKIKSVKKIAGQLFKEFKIRSVNASSGVTDMPLSDNEMIKGAKNRAE' A
#
# COMPACT_ATOMS: atom_id res chain seq x y z
N MET A 1 6.31 2.85 -15.71
CA MET A 1 5.14 2.70 -14.81
C MET A 1 5.43 3.30 -13.44
N ILE A 2 4.45 3.95 -12.80
CA ILE A 2 4.55 4.41 -11.40
C ILE A 2 3.64 3.52 -10.56
N ILE A 3 4.18 2.96 -9.48
CA ILE A 3 3.44 2.16 -8.50
C ILE A 3 3.47 2.95 -7.18
N THR A 4 2.29 3.31 -6.70
CA THR A 4 2.13 4.06 -5.46
C THR A 4 1.79 3.12 -4.31
N VAL A 5 2.41 3.32 -3.16
CA VAL A 5 2.12 2.57 -1.93
C VAL A 5 1.51 3.55 -0.93
N GLY A 6 0.23 3.36 -0.57
CA GLY A 6 -0.50 4.18 0.42
C GLY A 6 -0.02 3.97 1.87
N SER A 7 1.28 3.82 2.08
CA SER A 7 1.94 3.68 3.38
C SER A 7 3.40 4.10 3.25
N THR A 8 3.93 4.75 4.30
CA THR A 8 5.35 5.08 4.43
C THR A 8 6.17 4.00 5.16
N ASN A 9 5.53 2.93 5.64
CA ASN A 9 6.22 1.83 6.30
C ASN A 9 7.25 1.14 5.36
N PRO A 10 8.55 1.12 5.72
CA PRO A 10 9.60 0.55 4.88
C PRO A 10 9.41 -0.93 4.53
N SER A 11 8.83 -1.74 5.42
CA SER A 11 8.63 -3.17 5.16
C SER A 11 7.60 -3.39 4.04
N LYS A 12 6.49 -2.64 4.07
CA LYS A 12 5.44 -2.70 3.04
C LYS A 12 5.98 -2.26 1.68
N ILE A 13 6.76 -1.17 1.64
CA ILE A 13 7.38 -0.66 0.40
C ILE A 13 8.36 -1.70 -0.19
N LYS A 14 9.20 -2.33 0.65
CA LYS A 14 10.13 -3.38 0.20
C LYS A 14 9.40 -4.58 -0.39
N SER A 15 8.32 -5.04 0.25
CA SER A 15 7.50 -6.15 -0.26
C SER A 15 6.90 -5.85 -1.63
N VAL A 16 6.32 -4.65 -1.82
CA VAL A 16 5.77 -4.24 -3.13
C VAL A 16 6.88 -4.15 -4.18
N LYS A 17 8.03 -3.53 -3.86
CA LYS A 17 9.16 -3.41 -4.79
C LYS A 17 9.68 -4.78 -5.26
N LYS A 18 9.76 -5.76 -4.35
CA LYS A 18 10.21 -7.12 -4.68
C LYS A 18 9.32 -7.77 -5.73
N ILE A 19 8.00 -7.76 -5.52
CA ILE A 19 7.04 -8.39 -6.44
C ILE A 19 6.93 -7.59 -7.75
N ALA A 20 6.91 -6.25 -7.66
CA ALA A 20 6.89 -5.40 -8.86
C ALA A 20 8.09 -5.65 -9.79
N GLY A 21 9.28 -5.93 -9.25
CA GLY A 21 10.46 -6.28 -10.05
C GLY A 21 10.39 -7.65 -10.74
N GLN A 22 9.48 -8.52 -10.30
CA GLN A 22 9.21 -9.80 -10.99
C GLN A 22 8.18 -9.64 -12.11
N LEU A 23 7.29 -8.65 -12.00
CA LEU A 23 6.18 -8.43 -12.93
C LEU A 23 6.48 -7.39 -14.01
N PHE A 24 7.33 -6.40 -13.71
CA PHE A 24 7.57 -5.25 -14.58
C PHE A 24 9.05 -5.03 -14.82
N LYS A 25 9.43 -4.84 -16.09
CA LYS A 25 10.81 -4.53 -16.49
C LYS A 25 11.28 -3.17 -15.97
N GLU A 26 10.41 -2.16 -16.01
CA GLU A 26 10.73 -0.79 -15.56
C GLU A 26 9.57 -0.16 -14.77
N PHE A 27 9.84 0.21 -13.53
CA PHE A 27 8.87 0.86 -12.65
C PHE A 27 9.55 1.80 -11.65
N LYS A 28 8.77 2.75 -11.12
CA LYS A 28 9.16 3.62 -9.99
C LYS A 28 8.17 3.41 -8.85
N ILE A 29 8.70 3.25 -7.64
CA ILE A 29 7.88 3.19 -6.42
C ILE A 29 7.76 4.61 -5.84
N ARG A 30 6.55 5.00 -5.44
CA ARG A 30 6.30 6.21 -4.63
C ARG A 30 5.50 5.84 -3.38
N SER A 31 5.95 6.27 -2.22
CA SER A 31 5.19 6.11 -0.97
C SER A 31 4.36 7.34 -0.68
N VAL A 32 3.13 7.15 -0.23
CA VAL A 32 2.20 8.21 0.18
C VAL A 32 1.67 7.88 1.58
N ASN A 33 1.63 8.88 2.46
CA ASN A 33 0.96 8.73 3.75
C ASN A 33 -0.55 8.93 3.58
N ALA A 34 -1.24 7.93 3.04
CA ALA A 34 -2.68 7.98 2.77
C ALA A 34 -3.51 7.64 4.02
N SER A 35 -4.55 8.44 4.27
CA SER A 35 -5.52 8.15 5.34
C SER A 35 -6.33 6.90 5.01
N SER A 36 -6.59 6.05 6.01
CA SER A 36 -7.45 4.87 5.84
C SER A 36 -8.93 5.12 6.13
N GLY A 37 -9.28 6.23 6.78
CA GLY A 37 -10.67 6.51 7.17
C GLY A 37 -11.32 5.47 8.08
N VAL A 38 -10.51 4.64 8.75
CA VAL A 38 -10.89 3.63 9.75
C VAL A 38 -9.93 3.74 10.94
N THR A 39 -10.19 3.02 12.01
CA THR A 39 -9.32 3.03 13.21
C THR A 39 -7.89 2.55 12.90
N ASP A 40 -6.93 2.97 13.73
CA ASP A 40 -5.52 2.57 13.55
C ASP A 40 -5.31 1.06 13.72
N MET A 41 -6.14 0.44 14.55
CA MET A 41 -6.20 -1.02 14.77
C MET A 41 -7.62 -1.53 14.49
N PRO A 42 -7.97 -1.76 13.20
CA PRO A 42 -9.25 -2.35 12.84
C PRO A 42 -9.41 -3.73 13.49
N LEU A 43 -10.59 -4.00 14.04
CA LEU A 43 -10.86 -5.24 14.79
C LEU A 43 -11.60 -6.30 13.96
N SER A 44 -11.84 -6.02 12.68
CA SER A 44 -12.50 -6.94 11.76
C SER A 44 -11.85 -6.92 10.38
N ASP A 45 -11.93 -8.04 9.67
CA ASP A 45 -11.43 -8.18 8.31
C ASP A 45 -12.08 -7.16 7.36
N ASN A 46 -13.38 -6.94 7.51
CA ASN A 46 -14.13 -5.96 6.71
C ASN A 46 -13.56 -4.55 6.87
N GLU A 47 -13.24 -4.15 8.10
CA GLU A 47 -12.65 -2.84 8.39
C GLU A 47 -11.19 -2.77 7.90
N MET A 48 -10.39 -3.83 8.04
CA MET A 48 -9.03 -3.91 7.49
C MET A 48 -9.02 -3.77 5.97
N ILE A 49 -9.92 -4.47 5.26
CA ILE A 49 -10.06 -4.40 3.80
C ILE A 49 -10.53 -3.01 3.38
N LYS A 50 -11.51 -2.42 4.08
CA LYS A 50 -11.96 -1.05 3.84
C LYS A 50 -10.82 -0.05 3.97
N GLY A 51 -10.05 -0.13 5.05
CA GLY A 51 -8.90 0.75 5.27
C GLY A 51 -7.79 0.60 4.21
N ALA A 52 -7.61 -0.61 3.66
CA ALA A 52 -6.68 -0.83 2.56
C ALA A 52 -7.19 -0.23 1.23
N LYS A 53 -8.49 -0.37 0.92
CA LYS A 53 -9.12 0.23 -0.27
C LYS A 53 -9.08 1.76 -0.22
N ASN A 54 -9.46 2.35 0.90
CA ASN A 54 -9.45 3.80 1.11
C ASN A 54 -8.05 4.42 0.91
N ARG A 55 -6.97 3.68 1.23
CA ARG A 55 -5.59 4.13 0.98
C ARG A 55 -5.14 4.05 -0.49
N ALA A 56 -5.88 3.32 -1.31
CA ALA A 56 -5.56 3.07 -2.71
C ALA A 56 -6.40 3.92 -3.68
N GLU A 57 -7.51 4.48 -3.22
CA GLU A 57 -8.28 5.54 -3.88
C GLU A 57 -7.45 6.84 -3.98
#